data_AF-A0A0B6Z5Y0-F1
#
_entry.id   AF-A0A0B6Z5Y0-F1
#
_cell.length_a   1.000
_cell.length_b   1.000
_cell.length_c   1.000
_cell.angle_alpha   90.00
_cell.angle_beta   90.00
_cell.angle_gamma   90.00
#
_symmetry.space_group_name_H-M   'P 1'
#
loop_
_entity.id
_entity.type
_entity.pdbx_description
1 polymer ?
#
loop_
_entity_poly.entity_id
_entity_poly.type
_entity_poly.pdbx_seq_one_letter_code
_entity_poly.pdbx_strand_id
1 'polypeptide(L)'
;AYHDYLFFVDARVRLTRNWLQPLVECLQDDLNVVVSPQLRLSYADGNGHNEGLSRNEVTWDLGVSRGAVTDSLLSSIETSRRGCINQTIITTEVFGIRKTFFTDLGGFDIIPYATGGEHIAFSLKVLNCK
;
A
#
# COMPACT_ATOMS: atom_id res chain seq x y z
N ALA A 1 7.89 0.75 -21.14
CA ALA A 1 7.02 1.55 -20.25
C ALA A 1 7.64 2.93 -20.04
N TYR A 2 7.02 3.97 -20.61
CA TYR A 2 7.44 5.39 -20.60
C TYR A 2 6.86 6.17 -19.40
N HIS A 3 6.61 5.52 -18.26
CA HIS A 3 5.88 6.11 -17.14
C HIS A 3 6.73 6.09 -15.87
N ASP A 4 6.70 7.21 -15.14
CA ASP A 4 7.51 7.46 -13.93
C ASP A 4 7.09 6.62 -12.72
N TYR A 5 5.89 6.03 -12.77
CA TYR A 5 5.29 5.27 -11.68
C TYR A 5 4.94 3.84 -12.13
N LEU A 6 5.08 2.90 -11.20
CA LEU A 6 4.63 1.52 -11.31
C LEU A 6 3.41 1.34 -10.40
N PHE A 7 2.35 0.76 -10.94
CA PHE A 7 1.17 0.35 -10.18
C PHE A 7 1.00 -1.15 -10.32
N PHE A 8 0.99 -1.84 -9.19
CA PHE A 8 0.74 -3.27 -9.10
C PHE A 8 -0.72 -3.45 -8.71
N VAL A 9 -1.45 -4.25 -9.48
CA VAL A 9 -2.89 -4.46 -9.30
C VAL A 9 -3.17 -5.96 -9.45
N ASP A 10 -3.71 -6.58 -8.41
CA ASP A 10 -4.17 -7.95 -8.44
C ASP A 10 -5.37 -8.09 -9.41
N ALA A 11 -5.37 -9.15 -10.21
CA ALA A 11 -6.40 -9.42 -11.22
C ALA A 11 -7.83 -9.57 -10.63
N ARG A 12 -7.95 -9.78 -9.31
CA ARG A 12 -9.21 -9.95 -8.60
C ARG A 12 -9.79 -8.63 -8.06
N VAL A 13 -9.07 -7.51 -8.20
CA VAL A 13 -9.51 -6.22 -7.68
C VAL A 13 -10.44 -5.51 -8.65
N ARG A 14 -11.51 -4.90 -8.12
CA ARG A 14 -12.39 -3.99 -8.86
C ARG A 14 -12.02 -2.54 -8.56
N LEU A 15 -11.49 -1.86 -9.57
CA LEU A 15 -11.10 -0.45 -9.48
C LEU A 15 -12.33 0.47 -9.48
N THR A 16 -12.31 1.49 -8.61
CA THR A 16 -13.36 2.51 -8.53
C THR A 16 -13.00 3.73 -9.37
N ARG A 17 -13.97 4.64 -9.60
CA ARG A 17 -13.68 5.91 -10.26
C ARG A 17 -12.68 6.71 -9.41
N ASN A 18 -11.74 7.37 -10.09
CA ASN A 18 -10.72 8.21 -9.49
C ASN A 18 -9.82 7.49 -8.47
N TRP A 19 -9.65 6.17 -8.58
CA TRP A 19 -8.76 5.41 -7.68
C TRP A 19 -7.28 5.80 -7.80
N LEU A 20 -6.86 6.25 -9.00
CA LEU A 20 -5.45 6.48 -9.33
C LEU A 20 -4.95 7.86 -8.90
N GLN A 21 -5.75 8.90 -9.07
CA GLN A 21 -5.34 10.29 -8.85
C GLN A 21 -4.83 10.55 -7.43
N PRO A 22 -5.51 10.11 -6.35
CA PRO A 22 -5.02 10.29 -4.98
C PRO A 22 -3.68 9.61 -4.72
N LEU A 23 -3.43 8.46 -5.36
CA LEU A 23 -2.16 7.73 -5.22
C LEU A 23 -1.01 8.49 -5.88
N VAL A 24 -1.24 9.00 -7.10
CA VAL A 24 -0.25 9.83 -7.81
C VAL A 24 0.04 11.09 -7.02
N GLU A 25 -0.98 11.72 -6.44
CA GLU A 25 -0.80 12.89 -5.59
C GLU A 25 0.06 12.57 -4.35
N CYS A 26 -0.14 11.45 -3.63
CA CYS A 26 0.76 11.08 -2.52
C CYS A 26 2.21 10.82 -3.03
N LEU A 27 2.39 10.21 -4.20
CA LEU A 27 3.73 9.92 -4.78
C LEU A 27 4.47 11.16 -5.30
N GLN A 28 3.77 12.26 -5.53
CA GLN A 28 4.39 13.52 -5.94
C GLN A 28 4.96 14.31 -4.76
N ASP A 29 4.43 14.08 -3.55
CA ASP A 29 4.86 14.79 -2.35
C ASP A 29 6.14 14.20 -1.74
N ASP A 30 6.34 12.89 -1.88
CA ASP A 30 7.55 12.19 -1.47
C ASP A 30 7.93 11.14 -2.53
N LEU A 31 9.17 11.21 -3.03
CA LEU A 31 9.64 10.35 -4.11
C LEU A 31 10.05 8.95 -3.61
N ASN A 32 10.23 8.79 -2.31
CA ASN A 32 10.69 7.56 -1.65
C ASN A 32 9.55 6.89 -0.86
N VAL A 33 8.31 7.01 -1.32
CA VAL A 33 7.14 6.35 -0.72
C VAL A 33 6.55 5.28 -1.61
N VAL A 34 5.86 4.36 -0.93
CA VAL A 34 4.94 3.41 -1.53
C VAL A 34 3.56 3.73 -0.99
N VAL A 35 2.57 3.79 -1.88
CA VAL A 35 1.20 4.18 -1.53
C VAL A 35 0.24 3.05 -1.88
N SER A 36 -0.73 2.81 -1.02
CA SER A 36 -1.80 1.84 -1.26
C SER A 36 -3.15 2.52 -1.03
N PRO A 37 -4.17 2.24 -1.86
CA PRO A 37 -5.51 2.73 -1.60
C PRO A 37 -6.14 1.96 -0.44
N GLN A 38 -7.17 2.55 0.16
CA GLN A 38 -8.06 1.81 1.05
C GLN A 38 -8.81 0.74 0.25
N LEU A 39 -8.68 -0.52 0.67
CA LEU A 39 -9.44 -1.61 0.08
C LEU A 39 -10.84 -1.69 0.67
N ARG A 40 -11.78 -2.08 -0.18
CA ARG A 40 -13.15 -2.44 0.20
C ARG A 40 -13.34 -3.91 -0.09
N LEU A 41 -13.99 -4.64 0.82
CA LEU A 41 -14.36 -6.01 0.55
C LEU A 41 -15.59 -6.02 -0.36
N SER A 42 -15.62 -6.93 -1.32
CA SER A 42 -16.82 -7.21 -2.11
C SER A 42 -17.20 -8.66 -1.91
N TYR A 43 -18.46 -8.89 -1.58
CA TYR A 43 -19.02 -10.23 -1.56
C TYR A 43 -19.21 -10.75 -2.99
N ALA A 44 -19.41 -12.06 -3.13
CA ALA A 44 -19.62 -12.70 -4.44
C ALA A 44 -20.86 -12.17 -5.19
N ASP A 45 -21.82 -11.59 -4.48
CA ASP A 45 -23.03 -10.95 -5.04
C ASP A 45 -22.77 -9.54 -5.60
N GLY A 46 -21.54 -9.02 -5.48
CA GLY A 46 -21.15 -7.69 -5.94
C GLY A 46 -21.44 -6.56 -4.95
N ASN A 47 -22.02 -6.86 -3.78
CA ASN A 47 -22.22 -5.89 -2.71
C ASN A 47 -20.89 -5.58 -2.00
N GLY A 48 -20.57 -4.30 -1.87
CA GLY A 48 -19.35 -3.84 -1.23
C GLY A 48 -19.54 -3.58 0.26
N HIS A 49 -18.71 -4.19 1.10
CA HIS A 49 -18.60 -3.89 2.52
C HIS A 49 -17.41 -2.95 2.81
N ASN A 50 -17.67 -1.89 3.56
CA ASN A 50 -16.65 -0.99 4.07
C ASN A 50 -16.32 -1.41 5.50
N GLU A 51 -15.12 -1.94 5.71
CA GLU A 51 -14.63 -2.29 7.04
C GLU A 51 -14.13 -1.06 7.83
N GLY A 52 -14.36 0.14 7.31
CA GLY A 52 -13.85 1.38 7.87
C GLY A 52 -12.36 1.58 7.59
N LEU A 53 -11.81 2.61 8.22
CA LEU A 53 -10.40 2.93 8.11
C LEU A 53 -9.57 1.92 8.90
N SER A 54 -8.39 1.57 8.40
CA SER A 54 -7.45 0.77 9.15
C SER A 54 -5.99 1.07 8.83
N ARG A 55 -5.11 0.75 9.78
CA ARG A 55 -3.67 0.81 9.61
C ARG A 55 -3.10 -0.60 9.60
N ASN A 56 -2.50 -1.01 8.50
CA ASN A 56 -1.86 -2.31 8.43
C ASN A 56 -0.48 -2.25 9.12
N GLU A 57 -0.21 -3.25 9.96
CA GLU A 57 0.99 -3.36 10.79
C GLU A 57 1.65 -4.74 10.61
N VAL A 58 2.98 -4.75 10.58
CA VAL A 58 3.77 -6.00 10.61
C VAL A 58 3.91 -6.43 12.06
N THR A 59 3.57 -7.68 12.36
CA THR A 59 3.72 -8.27 13.69
C THR A 59 5.05 -9.04 13.81
N TRP A 60 5.48 -9.34 15.04
CA TRP A 60 6.76 -10.00 15.31
C TRP A 60 6.90 -11.40 14.71
N ASP A 61 5.79 -12.07 14.46
CA ASP A 61 5.72 -13.36 13.77
C ASP A 61 5.76 -13.22 12.24
N LEU A 62 6.06 -12.02 11.72
CA LEU A 62 5.95 -11.68 10.30
C LEU A 62 4.53 -11.92 9.77
N GLY A 63 3.53 -11.66 10.61
CA GLY A 63 2.14 -11.56 10.22
C GLY A 63 1.75 -10.15 9.79
N VAL A 64 0.54 -10.05 9.26
CA VAL A 64 -0.11 -8.77 8.95
C VAL A 64 -1.29 -8.61 9.90
N SER A 65 -1.23 -7.59 10.74
CA SER A 65 -2.34 -7.22 11.61
C SER A 65 -3.00 -5.95 11.10
N ARG A 66 -4.32 -5.90 11.23
CA ARG A 66 -5.08 -4.67 11.05
C ARG A 66 -5.14 -3.95 12.38
N GLY A 67 -4.30 -2.93 12.54
CA GLY A 67 -4.24 -2.10 13.73
C GLY A 67 -5.54 -1.33 13.97
N ALA A 68 -5.83 -1.09 15.25
CA ALA A 68 -7.00 -0.33 15.67
C ALA A 68 -6.91 1.14 15.22
N VAL A 69 -8.06 1.71 14.88
CA VAL A 69 -8.18 3.16 14.68
C VAL A 69 -8.09 3.82 16.06
N THR A 70 -7.01 4.55 16.29
CA THR A 70 -6.81 5.34 17.51
C THR A 70 -7.13 6.81 17.25
N ASP A 71 -7.46 7.57 18.29
CA ASP A 71 -7.67 9.02 18.15
C ASP A 71 -6.47 9.72 17.53
N SER A 72 -5.25 9.26 17.85
CA SER A 72 -4.01 9.76 17.23
C SER A 72 -3.97 9.57 15.71
N LEU A 73 -4.51 8.45 15.21
CA LEU A 73 -4.62 8.17 13.79
C LEU A 73 -5.64 9.12 13.15
N LEU A 74 -6.78 9.34 13.79
CA LEU A 74 -7.81 10.26 13.32
C LEU A 74 -7.26 11.69 13.21
N SER A 75 -6.58 12.19 14.24
CA SER A 75 -5.94 13.51 14.21
C SER A 75 -4.84 13.61 13.14
N SER A 76 -4.10 12.52 12.88
CA SER A 76 -3.09 12.50 11.81
C SER A 76 -3.68 12.68 10.42
N ILE A 77 -4.91 12.20 10.20
CA ILE A 77 -5.62 12.33 8.92
C ILE A 77 -6.14 13.75 8.74
N GLU A 78 -6.72 14.33 9.78
CA GLU A 78 -7.20 15.72 9.76
C GLU A 78 -6.06 16.70 9.47
N THR A 79 -4.86 16.39 9.96
CA THR A 79 -3.65 17.20 9.73
C THR A 79 -2.97 16.87 8.39
N SER A 80 -3.23 15.68 7.83
CA SER A 80 -2.62 15.23 6.58
C SER A 80 -3.22 15.99 5.39
N ARG A 81 -2.38 16.77 4.72
CA ARG A 81 -2.79 17.61 3.57
C ARG A 81 -3.52 16.84 2.47
N ARG A 82 -3.24 15.54 2.31
CA ARG A 82 -3.82 14.68 1.26
C ARG A 82 -4.45 13.39 1.80
N GLY A 83 -4.63 13.28 3.11
CA GLY A 83 -5.24 12.12 3.75
C GLY A 83 -4.43 10.82 3.62
N CYS A 84 -3.15 10.88 3.22
CA CYS A 84 -2.26 9.72 3.23
C CYS A 84 -1.95 9.35 4.71
N ILE A 85 -1.92 8.05 5.01
CA ILE A 85 -1.68 7.51 6.35
C ILE A 85 -0.44 6.63 6.31
N ASN A 86 0.44 6.80 7.31
CA ASN A 86 1.60 5.94 7.47
C ASN A 86 1.18 4.54 7.93
N GLN A 87 1.67 3.53 7.21
CA GLN A 87 1.50 2.12 7.52
C GLN A 87 2.87 1.45 7.50
N THR A 88 3.03 0.34 8.22
CA THR A 88 4.32 -0.39 8.22
C THR A 88 4.37 -1.47 7.15
N ILE A 89 3.27 -1.68 6.41
CA ILE A 89 3.18 -2.71 5.38
C ILE A 89 2.38 -2.23 4.18
N ILE A 90 2.82 -2.64 2.99
CA ILE A 90 2.10 -2.40 1.75
C ILE A 90 0.90 -3.34 1.63
N THR A 91 -0.12 -2.89 0.90
CA THR A 91 -1.25 -3.72 0.53
C THR A 91 -0.90 -4.56 -0.70
N THR A 92 -1.01 -5.88 -0.59
CA THR A 92 -0.65 -6.84 -1.65
C THR A 92 -1.47 -6.68 -2.93
N GLU A 93 -2.71 -6.24 -2.80
CA GLU A 93 -3.70 -6.20 -3.87
C GLU A 93 -3.48 -5.01 -4.79
N VAL A 94 -3.17 -3.84 -4.21
CA VAL A 94 -2.92 -2.60 -4.96
C VAL A 94 -1.89 -1.75 -4.24
N PHE A 95 -0.81 -1.39 -4.95
CA PHE A 95 0.10 -0.35 -4.51
C PHE A 95 0.77 0.36 -5.69
N GLY A 96 1.21 1.59 -5.43
CA GLY A 96 1.93 2.44 -6.37
C GLY A 96 3.29 2.85 -5.81
N ILE A 97 4.29 2.92 -6.68
CA ILE A 97 5.66 3.32 -6.35
C ILE A 97 6.31 4.02 -7.54
N ARG A 98 7.24 4.93 -7.30
CA ARG A 98 8.05 5.51 -8.38
C ARG A 98 8.99 4.45 -8.97
N LYS A 99 9.11 4.41 -10.30
CA LYS A 99 9.93 3.42 -11.00
C LYS A 99 11.40 3.49 -10.61
N THR A 100 11.95 4.70 -10.45
CA THR A 100 13.33 4.90 -10.02
C THR A 100 13.54 4.34 -8.62
N PHE A 101 12.68 4.70 -7.67
CA PHE A 101 12.76 4.21 -6.29
C PHE A 101 12.62 2.69 -6.21
N PHE A 102 11.69 2.08 -6.97
CA PHE A 102 11.59 0.62 -7.07
C PHE A 102 12.88 -0.03 -7.57
N THR A 103 13.56 0.60 -8.54
CA THR A 103 14.82 0.10 -9.08
C THR A 103 15.97 0.27 -8.08
N ASP A 104 16.01 1.39 -7.36
CA ASP A 104 17.03 1.70 -6.36
C ASP A 104 16.93 0.76 -5.15
N LEU A 105 15.71 0.35 -4.79
CA LEU A 105 15.46 -0.70 -3.79
C LEU A 105 15.84 -2.11 -4.28
N GLY A 106 16.20 -2.29 -5.55
CA GLY A 106 16.50 -3.60 -6.14
C GLY A 106 15.26 -4.46 -6.42
N GLY A 107 14.07 -3.86 -6.43
CA GLY A 107 12.81 -4.55 -6.69
C GLY A 107 12.45 -5.63 -5.67
N PHE A 108 11.64 -6.61 -6.11
CA PHE A 108 11.28 -7.78 -5.31
C PHE A 108 12.40 -8.81 -5.32
N ASP A 109 12.57 -9.49 -4.18
CA ASP A 109 13.48 -10.63 -4.07
C ASP A 109 12.80 -11.87 -4.69
N ILE A 110 13.20 -12.21 -5.92
CA ILE A 110 12.58 -13.31 -6.67
C ILE A 110 13.29 -14.62 -6.35
N ILE A 111 12.59 -15.53 -5.68
CA ILE A 111 13.05 -16.89 -5.42
C ILE A 111 12.13 -17.86 -6.20
N PRO A 112 12.64 -18.66 -7.16
CA PRO A 112 11.82 -19.42 -8.11
C PRO A 112 10.82 -20.41 -7.49
N TYR A 113 11.05 -20.84 -6.25
CA TYR A 113 10.28 -21.88 -5.58
C TYR A 113 9.68 -21.44 -4.24
N ALA A 114 9.78 -20.16 -3.89
CA ALA A 114 9.20 -19.60 -2.66
C ALA A 114 8.11 -18.59 -3.03
N THR A 115 6.98 -18.68 -2.34
CA THR A 115 5.87 -17.75 -2.47
C THR A 115 5.41 -17.35 -1.07
N GLY A 116 4.95 -16.12 -0.92
CA GLY A 116 4.53 -15.58 0.37
C GLY A 116 5.63 -14.78 1.05
N GLY A 117 5.20 -13.73 1.76
CA GLY A 117 6.08 -12.83 2.51
C GLY A 117 6.78 -11.76 1.67
N GLU A 118 6.62 -11.75 0.35
CA GLU A 118 7.23 -10.74 -0.53
C GLU A 118 6.79 -9.31 -0.17
N HIS A 119 5.53 -9.14 0.20
CA HIS A 119 5.00 -7.86 0.68
C HIS A 119 5.61 -7.42 2.01
N ILE A 120 5.95 -8.35 2.91
CA ILE A 120 6.61 -8.07 4.19
C ILE A 120 8.07 -7.67 3.94
N ALA A 121 8.81 -8.50 3.21
CA ALA A 121 10.21 -8.25 2.88
C ALA A 121 10.37 -6.90 2.17
N PHE A 122 9.51 -6.62 1.18
CA PHE A 122 9.51 -5.36 0.46
C PHE A 122 9.13 -4.18 1.37
N SER A 123 8.15 -4.33 2.25
CA SER A 123 7.79 -3.27 3.22
C SER A 123 8.94 -2.94 4.17
N LEU A 124 9.63 -3.96 4.68
CA LEU A 124 10.81 -3.76 5.52
C LEU A 124 11.93 -3.06 4.75
N LYS A 125 12.14 -3.40 3.48
CA LYS A 125 13.10 -2.73 2.58
C LYS A 125 12.78 -1.25 2.45
N VAL A 126 11.52 -0.91 2.15
CA VAL A 126 11.05 0.48 2.03
C VAL A 126 11.24 1.24 3.35
N LEU A 127 10.92 0.64 4.49
CA LEU A 127 11.04 1.31 5.79
C LEU A 127 12.47 1.58 6.22
N ASN A 128 13.41 0.68 5.89
CA ASN A 128 14.80 0.75 6.35
C ASN A 128 15.74 1.42 5.34
N CYS A 129 15.37 1.50 4.06
CA CYS A 129 16.23 2.00 2.98
C CYS A 129 15.70 3.29 2.34
N LYS A 130 14.88 4.04 3.08
CA LYS A 130 14.27 5.31 2.66
C LYS A 130 15.28 6.43 2.44
#